data_AF-A0A0L0LJV2-F1
#
_entry.id   AF-A0A0L0LJV2-F1
#
_cell.length_a   1.000
_cell.length_b   1.000
_cell.length_c   1.000
_cell.angle_alpha   90.00
_cell.angle_beta   90.00
_cell.angle_gamma   90.00
#
_symmetry.space_group_name_H-M   'P 1'
#
loop_
_entity.id
_entity.type
_entity.pdbx_description
1 polymer ?
#
loop_
_entity_poly.entity_id
_entity_poly.type
_entity_poly.pdbx_seq_one_letter_code
_entity_poly.pdbx_strand_id
1 'polypeptide(L)' 'MEEILLTVEFDTDEIQSFAEANFGRELTKVELDEIKMSWYLDEDVCWSRTQLLASAIKMAIKSSDIELAKS' A
#
# COMPACT_ATOMS: atom_id res chain seq x y z
N MET A 1 7.63 -21.94 6.15
CA MET A 1 7.60 -20.84 5.17
C MET A 1 7.86 -19.59 6.02
N GLU A 2 8.98 -18.90 5.83
CA GLU A 2 9.22 -17.65 6.56
C GLU A 2 8.21 -16.61 6.05
N GLU A 3 7.33 -16.15 6.93
CA GLU A 3 6.47 -15.01 6.65
C GLU A 3 7.33 -13.75 6.70
N ILE A 4 7.74 -13.28 5.52
CA ILE A 4 8.33 -11.96 5.40
C ILE A 4 7.20 -10.96 5.67
N LEU A 5 7.09 -10.52 6.92
CA LEU A 5 6.19 -9.45 7.34
C LEU A 5 6.69 -8.13 6.77
N LEU A 6 6.11 -7.72 5.64
CA LEU A 6 6.35 -6.43 5.02
C LEU A 6 5.41 -5.40 5.66
N THR A 7 5.97 -4.53 6.50
CA THR A 7 5.26 -3.34 6.99
C THR A 7 5.32 -2.24 5.94
N VAL A 8 4.22 -2.04 5.22
CA VAL A 8 3.96 -0.79 4.51
C VAL A 8 3.51 0.24 5.54
N GLU A 9 4.14 1.39 5.57
CA GLU A 9 3.73 2.48 6.47
C GLU A 9 2.34 2.99 6.07
N PHE A 10 1.47 3.13 7.06
CA PHE A 10 0.13 3.66 6.86
C PHE A 10 0.20 5.19 6.91
N ASP A 11 0.35 5.82 5.75
CA ASP A 11 0.37 7.27 5.65
C ASP A 11 -1.05 7.82 5.82
N THR A 12 -1.31 8.39 7.00
CA THR A 12 -2.63 8.92 7.34
C THR A 12 -2.97 10.16 6.53
N ASP A 13 -1.98 10.98 6.17
CA ASP A 13 -2.21 12.24 5.44
C ASP A 13 -2.59 11.94 3.98
N GLU A 14 -1.94 10.94 3.37
CA GLU A 14 -2.30 10.46 2.03
C GLU A 14 -3.73 9.91 2.01
N ILE A 15 -4.08 9.08 3.01
CA ILE A 15 -5.41 8.47 3.11
C ILE A 15 -6.49 9.51 3.35
N GLN A 16 -6.25 10.49 4.23
CA GLN A 16 -7.20 11.59 4.48
C GLN A 16 -7.39 12.46 3.24
N SER A 17 -6.30 12.82 2.55
CA SER A 17 -6.34 13.58 1.30
C SER A 17 -7.13 12.83 0.22
N PHE A 18 -6.92 11.51 0.10
CA PHE A 18 -7.69 10.67 -0.80
C PHE A 18 -9.17 10.62 -0.42
N ALA A 19 -9.47 10.53 0.88
CA ALA A 19 -10.83 10.48 1.39
C ALA A 19 -11.60 11.76 1.07
N GLU A 20 -10.99 12.93 1.32
CA GLU A 20 -11.58 14.22 1.00
C GLU A 20 -11.81 14.38 -0.50
N ALA A 21 -10.81 14.05 -1.33
CA ALA A 21 -10.89 14.20 -2.78
C ALA A 21 -11.95 13.29 -3.44
N ASN A 22 -12.17 12.08 -2.91
CA ASN A 22 -13.03 11.08 -3.55
C ASN A 22 -14.40 10.90 -2.89
N PHE A 23 -14.51 11.20 -1.60
CA PHE A 23 -15.74 11.02 -0.81
C PHE A 23 -16.25 12.31 -0.17
N GLY A 24 -15.55 13.44 -0.38
CA GLY A 24 -15.99 14.77 0.04
C GLY A 24 -15.88 15.02 1.55
N ARG A 25 -15.14 14.18 2.28
CA ARG A 25 -14.87 14.35 3.70
C ARG A 25 -13.64 13.57 4.15
N GLU A 26 -13.08 14.01 5.27
CA GLU A 26 -12.12 13.23 6.05
C GLU A 26 -12.80 12.04 6.76
N LEU A 27 -12.00 11.02 7.01
CA LEU A 27 -12.35 9.86 7.81
C LEU A 27 -12.21 10.20 9.29
N THR A 28 -13.12 9.66 10.09
CA THR A 28 -13.01 9.70 11.55
C THR A 28 -11.87 8.79 12.01
N LYS A 29 -11.40 9.00 13.25
CA LYS A 29 -10.39 8.12 13.84
C LYS A 29 -10.80 6.64 13.84
N VAL A 30 -12.08 6.35 14.11
CA VAL A 30 -12.59 4.97 14.12
C VAL A 30 -12.52 4.36 12.73
N GLU A 31 -12.90 5.11 11.69
CA GLU A 31 -12.83 4.63 10.29
C GLU A 31 -11.37 4.43 9.85
N LEU A 32 -10.44 5.29 10.25
CA LEU A 32 -9.00 5.09 10.00
C LEU A 32 -8.47 3.81 10.66
N ASP A 33 -8.84 3.58 11.92
CA ASP A 33 -8.45 2.37 12.66
C ASP A 33 -9.04 1.11 11.99
N GLU A 34 -10.27 1.17 11.49
CA GLU A 34 -10.90 0.07 10.73
C GLU A 34 -10.16 -0.25 9.42
N ILE A 35 -9.76 0.76 8.65
CA ILE A 35 -8.96 0.55 7.42
C ILE A 35 -7.60 -0.07 7.78
N LYS A 36 -6.95 0.40 8.84
CA LYS A 36 -5.67 -0.16 9.28
C LYS A 36 -5.82 -1.63 9.69
N MET A 37 -6.93 -2.00 10.32
CA MET A 37 -7.21 -3.39 10.69
C MET A 37 -7.56 -4.25 9.49
N SER A 38 -8.29 -3.72 8.50
CA SER A 38 -8.67 -4.47 7.29
C SER A 38 -7.47 -4.94 6.48
N TRP A 39 -6.37 -4.18 6.49
CA TRP A 39 -5.08 -4.61 5.93
C TRP A 39 -4.53 -5.95 6.45
N TYR A 40 -4.96 -6.39 7.63
CA TYR A 40 -4.47 -7.62 8.26
C TYR A 40 -5.56 -8.67 8.46
N LEU A 41 -6.81 -8.25 8.65
CA LEU A 41 -7.92 -9.15 8.96
C LEU A 41 -8.76 -9.54 7.75
N ASP A 42 -8.75 -8.72 6.70
CA ASP A 42 -9.47 -9.00 5.47
C ASP A 42 -8.53 -9.63 4.43
N GLU A 43 -8.85 -10.85 4.00
CA GLU A 43 -8.01 -11.64 3.09
C GLU A 43 -7.86 -10.96 1.73
N ASP A 44 -8.93 -10.38 1.19
CA ASP A 44 -8.93 -9.73 -0.11
C ASP A 44 -8.11 -8.43 -0.09
N VAL A 45 -8.24 -7.65 0.98
CA VAL A 45 -7.44 -6.43 1.18
C VAL A 45 -5.96 -6.78 1.37
N CYS A 46 -5.66 -7.78 2.19
CA CYS A 46 -4.29 -8.25 2.41
C CYS A 46 -3.65 -8.75 1.11
N TRP A 47 -4.40 -9.50 0.31
CA TRP A 47 -3.94 -9.98 -0.99
C TRP A 47 -3.72 -8.85 -1.99
N SER A 48 -4.63 -7.88 -2.08
CA SER A 48 -4.51 -6.71 -2.94
C SER A 48 -3.27 -5.87 -2.59
N ARG A 49 -3.01 -5.66 -1.30
CA ARG A 49 -1.78 -5.00 -0.81
C ARG A 49 -0.53 -5.75 -1.27
N THR A 50 -0.55 -7.08 -1.17
CA THR A 50 0.58 -7.93 -1.58
C THR A 50 0.85 -7.81 -3.09
N GLN A 51 -0.21 -7.80 -3.91
CA GLN A 51 -0.08 -7.63 -5.36
C GLN A 51 0.44 -6.24 -5.75
N LEU A 52 -0.02 -5.18 -5.08
CA LEU A 52 0.48 -3.82 -5.29
C LEU A 52 1.99 -3.75 -5.02
N LEU A 53 2.43 -4.29 -3.88
CA LEU A 53 3.83 -4.31 -3.49
C LEU A 53 4.69 -5.13 -4.47
N ALA A 54 4.22 -6.32 -4.86
CA ALA A 54 4.91 -7.13 -5.85
C ALA A 54 5.05 -6.41 -7.21
N SER A 55 4.06 -5.60 -7.58
CA SER A 55 4.10 -4.80 -8.81
C SER A 55 5.10 -3.66 -8.72
N ALA A 56 5.13 -2.93 -7.60
CA ALA A 56 6.11 -1.88 -7.34
C ALA A 56 7.55 -2.40 -7.38
N ILE A 57 7.82 -3.55 -6.75
CA ILE A 57 9.14 -4.22 -6.78
C ILE A 57 9.52 -4.58 -8.21
N LYS A 58 8.61 -5.18 -8.98
CA LYS A 58 8.86 -5.53 -10.40
C LYS A 58 9.20 -4.30 -11.23
N MET A 59 8.53 -3.17 -11.01
CA MET A 59 8.87 -1.93 -11.70
C MET A 59 10.24 -1.40 -11.30
N ALA A 60 10.57 -1.38 -10.01
CA ALA A 60 11.87 -0.91 -9.53
C ALA A 60 13.03 -1.73 -10.12
N ILE A 61 12.90 -3.06 -10.13
CA ILE A 61 13.90 -3.97 -10.74
C ILE A 61 14.06 -3.69 -12.23
N LYS A 62 12.94 -3.57 -12.98
CA LYS A 62 13.01 -3.24 -14.41
C LYS A 62 13.69 -1.91 -14.67
N SER A 63 13.44 -0.90 -13.84
CA SER A 63 14.09 0.40 -13.96
C SER A 63 15.60 0.32 -13.71
N SER A 64 16.04 -0.46 -12.72
CA SER A 64 17.48 -0.66 -12.45
C SER A 64 18.20 -1.42 -13.57
N ASP A 65 17.55 -2.40 -14.19
CA ASP A 65 18.14 -3.14 -15.33
C ASP A 65 18.33 -2.23 -16.56
N ILE A 66 17.42 -1.27 -16.75
CA ILE A 66 17.52 -0.27 -17.83
C ILE A 66 18.68 0.71 -17.58
N GLU A 67 18.93 1.11 -16.34
CA GLU A 67 20.05 1.99 -16.01
C GLU A 67 21.41 1.28 -16.12
N LEU A 68 21.51 0.02 -15.70
CA LEU A 68 22.70 -0.81 -15.88
C LEU A 68 23.04 -1.06 -17.35
N ALA A 69 22.04 -1.21 -18.22
CA ALA A 69 22.25 -1.36 -19.67
C ALA A 69 22.68 -0.07 -20.39
N LYS A 70 22.61 1.09 -19.71
CA LYS A 70 23.07 2.40 -20.23
C LYS A 70 24.41 2.85 -19.64
N SER A 71 24.94 2.12 -18.65
CA SER A 71 26.27 2.29 -18.07
C SER A 71 27.33 1.50 -18.83
#